data_AF-K1PLF0-F1
#
_entry.id   AF-K1PLF0-F1
#
_cell.length_a   1.000
_cell.length_b   1.000
_cell.length_c   1.000
_cell.angle_alpha   90.00
_cell.angle_beta   90.00
_cell.angle_gamma   90.00
#
_symmetry.space_group_name_H-M   'P 1'
#
loop_
_entity.id
_entity.type
_entity.pdbx_description
1 polymer ?
#
loop_
_entity_poly.entity_id
_entity_poly.type
_entity_poly.pdbx_seq_one_letter_code
_entity_poly.pdbx_strand_id
1 'polypeptide(L)'
;MKRHRSTSTGRFISASKKKRIDVFKANNVRKIINDHSYSSKLCDHGDNDSDIAECLPVVDDSEENSYASGDSLDRQIDNVNDTTEISWRQGRRIVELGFIVDKLSEGCSVCHSSVPLNITNTVHEIRYGLGSLLTIRCALCDGKTVVPTGKRHSGPNERQGQRTWDVNTKLALGMLHSGIGERKLSNLLSTLSIPPCSKTTLKKREREIGEALEDIARSSCADAAVREKDLTK
;
A
#
# COMPACT_ATOMS: atom_id res chain seq x y z
N MET A 1 -48.63 6.96 19.83
CA MET A 1 -47.36 6.33 19.42
C MET A 1 -47.08 6.68 17.96
N LYS A 2 -46.21 7.66 17.69
CA LYS A 2 -45.88 8.10 16.32
C LYS A 2 -44.64 7.35 15.84
N ARG A 3 -44.76 6.61 14.73
CA ARG A 3 -43.64 5.92 14.06
C ARG A 3 -42.87 6.92 13.19
N HIS A 4 -41.61 7.18 13.51
CA HIS A 4 -40.69 7.93 12.65
C HIS A 4 -40.17 7.02 11.53
N ARG A 5 -40.46 7.37 10.26
CA ARG A 5 -39.78 6.80 9.08
C ARG A 5 -38.46 7.53 8.87
N SER A 6 -37.35 6.80 8.88
CA SER A 6 -36.03 7.30 8.48
C SER A 6 -35.96 7.50 6.96
N THR A 7 -35.78 8.73 6.50
CA THR A 7 -35.46 9.03 5.11
C THR A 7 -33.99 8.79 4.84
N SER A 8 -33.66 7.67 4.18
CA SER A 8 -32.34 7.45 3.60
C SER A 8 -32.18 8.32 2.34
N THR A 9 -31.58 9.50 2.48
CA THR A 9 -31.21 10.36 1.35
C THR A 9 -29.94 9.83 0.68
N GLY A 10 -30.08 8.74 -0.06
CA GLY A 10 -29.08 8.36 -1.07
C GLY A 10 -29.16 9.34 -2.24
N ARG A 11 -28.11 10.14 -2.45
CA ARG A 11 -28.00 10.99 -3.66
C ARG A 11 -27.80 10.07 -4.87
N PHE A 12 -28.80 9.96 -5.73
CA PHE A 12 -28.68 9.24 -7.00
C PHE A 12 -27.60 9.91 -7.86
N ILE A 13 -26.52 9.17 -8.15
CA ILE A 13 -25.45 9.59 -9.06
C ILE A 13 -25.79 9.03 -10.43
N SER A 14 -25.81 9.87 -11.46
CA SER A 14 -26.06 9.42 -12.84
C SER A 14 -24.98 8.45 -13.32
N ALA A 15 -25.35 7.48 -14.17
CA ALA A 15 -24.43 6.47 -14.69
C ALA A 15 -23.18 7.07 -15.35
N SER A 16 -23.33 8.18 -16.07
CA SER A 16 -22.22 8.91 -16.68
C SER A 16 -21.26 9.52 -15.64
N LYS A 17 -21.79 10.04 -14.53
CA LYS A 17 -20.98 10.58 -13.43
C LYS A 17 -20.28 9.48 -12.66
N LYS A 18 -20.91 8.31 -12.48
CA LYS A 18 -20.29 7.11 -11.91
C LYS A 18 -19.13 6.62 -12.77
N LYS A 19 -19.34 6.44 -14.09
CA LYS A 19 -18.30 6.03 -15.05
C LYS A 19 -17.09 6.95 -15.04
N ARG A 20 -17.30 8.27 -14.98
CA ARG A 20 -16.20 9.26 -14.93
C ARG A 20 -15.39 9.18 -13.63
N ILE A 21 -16.05 8.89 -12.49
CA ILE A 21 -15.40 8.68 -11.21
C ILE A 21 -14.58 7.38 -11.24
N ASP A 22 -15.14 6.30 -11.78
CA ASP A 22 -14.47 5.00 -11.84
C ASP A 22 -13.21 5.06 -12.73
N VAL A 23 -13.28 5.74 -13.88
CA VAL A 23 -12.12 5.99 -14.76
C VAL A 23 -11.04 6.82 -14.06
N PHE A 24 -11.42 7.89 -13.34
CA PHE A 24 -10.45 8.70 -12.60
C PHE A 24 -9.73 7.91 -11.51
N LYS A 25 -10.45 7.01 -10.83
CA LYS A 25 -9.88 6.15 -9.79
C LYS A 25 -8.94 5.08 -10.39
N ALA A 26 -9.31 4.46 -11.50
CA ALA A 26 -8.44 3.51 -12.23
C ALA A 26 -7.14 4.18 -12.70
N ASN A 27 -7.21 5.44 -13.17
CA ASN A 27 -6.03 6.19 -13.59
C ASN A 27 -5.09 6.52 -12.42
N ASN A 28 -5.60 6.77 -11.22
CA ASN A 28 -4.75 6.97 -10.03
C ASN A 28 -4.03 5.68 -9.61
N VAL A 29 -4.70 4.53 -9.67
CA VAL A 29 -4.06 3.23 -9.38
C VAL A 29 -2.95 2.95 -10.39
N ARG A 30 -3.20 3.17 -11.70
CA ARG A 30 -2.18 3.06 -12.75
C ARG A 30 -0.97 3.98 -12.50
N LYS A 31 -1.21 5.22 -12.07
CA LYS A 31 -0.13 6.16 -11.72
C LYS A 31 0.73 5.62 -10.57
N ILE A 32 0.13 5.04 -9.54
CA ILE A 32 0.87 4.46 -8.40
C ILE A 32 1.73 3.27 -8.83
N ILE A 33 1.24 2.43 -9.76
CA ILE A 33 2.00 1.31 -10.34
C ILE A 33 3.24 1.82 -11.08
N ASN A 34 3.09 2.92 -11.83
CA ASN A 34 4.17 3.49 -12.64
C ASN A 34 5.15 4.39 -11.85
N ASP A 35 4.70 5.00 -10.74
CA ASP A 35 5.52 5.90 -9.92
C ASP A 35 6.51 5.08 -9.05
N HIS A 36 7.79 5.10 -9.44
CA HIS A 36 8.96 4.62 -8.67
C HIS A 36 8.95 3.12 -8.32
N SER A 37 8.78 2.24 -9.31
CA SER A 37 9.32 0.89 -9.21
C SER A 37 10.83 0.95 -9.47
N TYR A 38 11.67 0.61 -8.49
CA TYR A 38 13.11 0.45 -8.75
C TYR A 38 13.39 -0.70 -9.73
N SER A 39 12.40 -1.58 -9.96
CA SER A 39 12.51 -2.64 -10.96
C SER A 39 12.67 -2.10 -12.37
N SER A 40 11.98 -1.02 -12.75
CA SER A 40 12.08 -0.46 -14.10
C SER A 40 13.43 0.24 -14.35
N LYS A 41 14.14 0.65 -13.29
CA LYS A 41 15.48 1.24 -13.40
C LYS A 41 16.60 0.20 -13.47
N LEU A 42 16.34 -1.04 -13.02
CA LEU A 42 17.29 -2.14 -13.09
C LEU A 42 17.33 -2.79 -14.48
N CYS A 43 16.24 -2.68 -15.26
CA CYS A 43 16.16 -3.22 -16.62
C CYS A 43 16.46 -2.20 -17.74
N ASP A 44 16.91 -0.99 -17.41
CA ASP A 44 17.22 0.09 -18.37
C ASP A 44 18.74 0.33 -18.52
N HIS A 45 19.57 -0.66 -18.18
CA HIS A 45 20.98 -0.67 -18.56
C HIS A 45 21.11 -1.37 -19.89
N GLY A 46 21.12 -0.55 -20.95
CA GLY A 46 21.23 -0.99 -22.34
C GLY A 46 22.48 -1.82 -22.62
N ASP A 47 22.30 -2.76 -23.54
CA ASP A 47 23.22 -3.15 -24.59
C ASP A 47 24.71 -3.07 -24.23
N ASN A 48 25.15 -3.93 -23.31
CA ASN A 48 26.50 -4.48 -23.33
C ASN A 48 26.40 -5.96 -22.94
N ASP A 49 26.45 -6.81 -23.96
CA ASP A 49 26.69 -8.25 -23.84
C ASP A 49 28.05 -8.49 -23.18
N SER A 50 28.09 -8.62 -21.86
CA SER A 50 29.01 -9.45 -21.06
C SER A 50 28.89 -9.07 -19.58
N ASP A 51 28.41 -10.00 -18.75
CA ASP A 51 28.45 -9.96 -17.27
C ASP A 51 27.17 -9.54 -16.52
N ILE A 52 26.00 -10.02 -16.95
CA ILE A 52 24.88 -10.29 -16.02
C ILE A 52 24.33 -11.70 -16.30
N ALA A 53 25.15 -12.71 -16.02
CA ALA A 53 24.66 -14.05 -15.80
C ALA A 53 24.12 -14.13 -14.35
N GLU A 54 22.89 -14.64 -14.23
CA GLU A 54 22.24 -15.12 -13.01
C GLU A 54 21.96 -14.12 -11.88
N CYS A 55 20.75 -13.55 -11.88
CA CYS A 55 20.02 -13.25 -10.65
C CYS A 55 18.54 -13.67 -10.72
N LEU A 56 18.23 -14.71 -11.51
CA LEU A 56 16.99 -15.47 -11.34
C LEU A 56 17.35 -16.67 -10.45
N PRO A 57 16.80 -16.82 -9.23
CA PRO A 57 16.81 -18.13 -8.62
C PRO A 57 15.97 -19.04 -9.52
N VAL A 58 16.65 -19.99 -10.17
CA VAL A 58 16.03 -21.14 -10.81
C VAL A 58 15.26 -21.84 -9.69
N VAL A 59 13.93 -21.72 -9.69
CA VAL A 59 13.08 -22.58 -8.88
C VAL A 59 13.10 -23.94 -9.57
N ASP A 60 14.00 -24.80 -9.10
CA ASP A 60 13.99 -26.22 -9.43
C ASP A 60 12.75 -26.84 -8.76
N ASP A 61 11.73 -27.13 -9.58
CA ASP A 61 10.50 -27.83 -9.20
C ASP A 61 10.76 -29.35 -9.10
N SER A 62 11.72 -29.77 -8.28
CA SER A 62 11.92 -31.18 -7.98
C SER A 62 12.35 -31.44 -6.51
N GLU A 63 11.36 -31.85 -5.71
CA GLU A 63 11.36 -32.76 -4.53
C GLU A 63 12.48 -32.61 -3.46
N GLU A 64 12.23 -32.58 -2.15
CA GLU A 64 11.55 -33.59 -1.35
C GLU A 64 11.17 -33.06 0.04
N ASN A 65 10.05 -33.61 0.49
CA ASN A 65 9.46 -33.50 1.81
C ASN A 65 10.33 -34.27 2.84
N SER A 66 10.98 -33.59 3.78
CA SER A 66 11.51 -34.25 4.98
C SER A 66 11.04 -33.55 6.25
N TYR A 67 10.10 -34.23 6.89
CA TYR A 67 9.54 -33.96 8.21
C TYR A 67 10.61 -34.28 9.26
N ALA A 68 10.95 -33.31 10.10
CA ALA A 68 11.57 -33.56 11.39
C ALA A 68 10.81 -32.77 12.46
N SER A 69 10.26 -33.54 13.38
CA SER A 69 9.30 -33.18 14.42
C SER A 69 9.95 -32.56 15.66
N GLY A 70 9.16 -31.76 16.39
CA GLY A 70 9.41 -31.27 17.76
C GLY A 70 9.90 -29.81 17.77
N ASP A 71 9.18 -28.83 18.30
CA ASP A 71 8.44 -28.86 19.55
C ASP A 71 7.41 -27.70 19.61
N SER A 72 6.25 -28.03 20.16
CA SER A 72 5.14 -27.20 20.66
C SER A 72 5.23 -25.68 20.54
N LEU A 73 4.63 -25.09 19.50
CA LEU A 73 3.97 -23.78 19.62
C LEU A 73 2.84 -23.59 18.60
N ASP A 74 1.97 -24.58 18.47
CA ASP A 74 0.80 -24.49 17.60
C ASP A 74 -0.47 -24.53 18.43
N ARG A 75 -1.04 -23.33 18.67
CA ARG A 75 -2.46 -23.02 18.94
C ARG A 75 -2.58 -21.59 19.46
N GLN A 76 -2.70 -20.64 18.52
CA GLN A 76 -3.49 -19.39 18.59
C GLN A 76 -2.92 -18.36 17.59
N ILE A 77 -3.22 -18.52 16.31
CA ILE A 77 -3.16 -17.40 15.35
C ILE A 77 -4.52 -17.24 14.68
N ASP A 78 -5.55 -17.21 15.52
CA ASP A 78 -6.87 -16.72 15.15
C ASP A 78 -7.16 -15.53 16.07
N ASN A 79 -7.30 -14.34 15.47
CA ASN A 79 -7.39 -13.02 16.09
C ASN A 79 -6.11 -12.48 16.76
N VAL A 80 -5.11 -12.12 15.94
CA VAL A 80 -4.24 -11.01 16.35
C VAL A 80 -5.08 -9.73 16.23
N ASN A 81 -5.76 -9.39 17.32
CA ASN A 81 -6.18 -8.01 17.56
C ASN A 81 -4.96 -7.12 17.32
N ASP A 82 -5.18 -6.01 16.64
CA ASP A 82 -4.21 -4.95 16.29
C ASP A 82 -3.72 -4.18 17.54
N THR A 83 -3.31 -4.89 18.59
CA THR A 83 -3.08 -4.35 19.93
C THR A 83 -1.99 -5.09 20.71
N THR A 84 -0.90 -5.54 20.09
CA THR A 84 0.36 -5.38 20.81
C THR A 84 0.64 -3.88 20.73
N GLU A 85 0.45 -3.14 21.83
CA GLU A 85 0.80 -1.72 21.95
C GLU A 85 2.33 -1.56 21.81
N ILE A 86 2.83 -1.75 20.60
CA ILE A 86 4.18 -1.40 20.23
C ILE A 86 4.20 0.12 20.33
N SER A 87 5.00 0.64 21.27
CA SER A 87 5.23 2.07 21.39
C SER A 87 5.59 2.61 20.00
N TRP A 88 5.11 3.80 19.66
CA TRP A 88 5.51 4.46 18.41
C TRP A 88 7.03 4.64 18.28
N ARG A 89 7.77 4.55 19.41
CA ARG A 89 9.24 4.58 19.47
C ARG A 89 9.90 3.23 19.17
N GLN A 90 9.14 2.15 19.03
CA GLN A 90 9.63 0.80 18.85
C GLN A 90 9.33 0.24 17.46
N GLY A 91 10.27 -0.58 16.97
CA GLY A 91 10.22 -1.19 15.65
C GLY A 91 10.56 -0.22 14.53
N ARG A 92 10.40 -0.68 13.29
CA ARG A 92 10.66 0.09 12.07
C ARG A 92 9.33 0.47 11.40
N ARG A 93 9.33 1.58 10.66
CA ARG A 93 8.19 2.08 9.87
C ARG A 93 8.67 2.40 8.47
N ILE A 94 7.80 2.21 7.50
CA ILE A 94 8.04 2.62 6.12
C ILE A 94 7.38 3.98 5.95
N VAL A 95 8.17 4.99 5.59
CA VAL A 95 7.70 6.38 5.46
C VAL A 95 8.18 6.97 4.14
N GLU A 96 7.40 7.87 3.56
CA GLU A 96 7.84 8.68 2.43
C GLU A 96 8.58 9.92 2.96
N LEU A 97 9.92 9.88 2.97
CA LEU A 97 10.76 10.91 3.60
C LEU A 97 10.43 12.33 3.13
N GLY A 98 10.34 12.58 1.81
CA GLY A 98 9.98 13.90 1.29
C GLY A 98 8.60 14.35 1.75
N PHE A 99 7.61 13.45 1.68
CA PHE A 99 6.24 13.77 2.06
C PHE A 99 6.09 14.06 3.56
N ILE A 100 6.73 13.28 4.44
CA ILE A 100 6.65 13.53 5.88
C ILE A 100 7.38 14.81 6.27
N VAL A 101 8.53 15.12 5.66
CA VAL A 101 9.26 16.37 5.90
C VAL A 101 8.41 17.58 5.52
N ASP A 102 7.78 17.55 4.34
CA ASP A 102 6.87 18.61 3.90
C ASP A 102 5.73 18.80 4.91
N LYS A 103 5.13 17.70 5.37
CA LYS A 103 4.03 17.75 6.35
C LYS A 103 4.45 18.25 7.74
N LEU A 104 5.68 17.98 8.15
CA LEU A 104 6.21 18.54 9.41
C LEU A 104 6.53 20.03 9.27
N SER A 105 6.96 20.47 8.08
CA SER A 105 7.28 21.87 7.77
C SER A 105 6.04 22.77 7.69
N GLU A 106 4.85 22.22 7.41
CA GLU A 106 3.57 22.94 7.46
C GLU A 106 3.25 23.49 8.87
N GLY A 107 3.92 22.96 9.90
CA GLY A 107 3.81 23.44 11.27
C GLY A 107 2.52 23.01 11.96
N CYS A 108 2.17 23.69 13.05
CA CYS A 108 1.03 23.29 13.87
C CYS A 108 -0.30 23.77 13.28
N SER A 109 -1.24 22.85 13.08
CA SER A 109 -2.59 23.14 12.58
C SER A 109 -3.48 23.96 13.52
N VAL A 110 -3.09 24.11 14.80
CA VAL A 110 -3.88 24.81 15.83
C VAL A 110 -3.45 26.26 15.98
N CYS A 111 -2.16 26.51 16.16
CA CYS A 111 -1.64 27.88 16.29
C CYS A 111 -1.14 28.47 14.97
N HIS A 112 -1.14 27.69 13.87
CA HIS A 112 -0.66 28.09 12.55
C HIS A 112 0.78 28.66 12.55
N SER A 113 1.58 28.26 13.55
CA SER A 113 2.98 28.62 13.61
C SER A 113 3.74 27.93 12.49
N SER A 114 4.62 28.69 11.83
CA SER A 114 5.54 28.20 10.80
C SER A 114 6.73 27.41 11.36
N VAL A 115 6.78 27.16 12.68
CA VAL A 115 7.81 26.34 13.29
C VAL A 115 7.54 24.87 12.97
N PRO A 116 8.51 24.14 12.39
CA PRO A 116 8.33 22.73 12.06
C PRO A 116 7.99 21.88 13.27
N LEU A 117 7.10 20.92 13.08
CA LEU A 117 6.76 19.93 14.10
C LEU A 117 7.93 18.95 14.29
N ASN A 118 8.28 18.65 15.54
CA ASN A 118 9.33 17.68 15.85
C ASN A 118 8.72 16.28 16.10
N ILE A 119 9.19 15.27 15.36
CA ILE A 119 8.80 13.86 15.54
C ILE A 119 9.00 13.39 17.00
N THR A 120 9.98 13.93 17.74
CA THR A 120 10.20 13.55 19.15
C THR A 120 8.99 13.83 20.03
N ASN A 121 8.15 14.79 19.66
CA ASN A 121 6.94 15.19 20.38
C ASN A 121 5.70 14.38 19.97
N THR A 122 5.89 13.23 19.30
CA THR A 122 4.80 12.31 18.99
C THR A 122 4.18 11.78 20.28
N VAL A 123 2.86 11.90 20.38
CA VAL A 123 2.06 11.42 21.52
C VAL A 123 1.66 9.97 21.29
N HIS A 124 1.17 9.66 20.11
CA HIS A 124 0.80 8.30 19.71
C HIS A 124 0.78 8.16 18.19
N GLU A 125 0.77 6.92 17.73
CA GLU A 125 0.67 6.51 16.34
C GLU A 125 -0.60 5.68 16.12
N ILE A 126 -1.33 5.94 15.03
CA ILE A 126 -2.40 5.07 14.56
C ILE A 126 -1.96 4.43 13.24
N ARG A 127 -1.86 3.09 13.21
CA ARG A 127 -1.39 2.34 12.05
C ARG A 127 -2.54 1.87 11.16
N TYR A 128 -2.27 1.80 9.87
CA TYR A 128 -3.17 1.31 8.83
C TYR A 128 -2.35 0.48 7.83
N GLY A 129 -2.02 -0.76 8.20
CA GLY A 129 -1.03 -1.55 7.48
C GLY A 129 0.37 -0.94 7.65
N LEU A 130 1.07 -0.69 6.54
CA LEU A 130 2.39 -0.06 6.54
C LEU A 130 2.35 1.47 6.69
N GLY A 131 1.20 2.10 6.40
CA GLY A 131 1.02 3.54 6.59
C GLY A 131 0.54 3.88 8.00
N SER A 132 0.82 5.10 8.47
CA SER A 132 0.43 5.51 9.82
C SER A 132 0.19 7.02 9.98
N LEU A 133 -0.57 7.37 11.01
CA LEU A 133 -0.82 8.73 11.46
C LEU A 133 -0.06 8.99 12.74
N LEU A 134 0.82 9.99 12.75
CA LEU A 134 1.50 10.46 13.94
C LEU A 134 0.75 11.65 14.53
N THR A 135 0.32 11.54 15.77
CA THR A 135 -0.24 12.67 16.50
C THR A 135 0.90 13.38 17.22
N ILE A 136 1.30 14.54 16.74
CA ILE A 136 2.44 15.30 17.25
C ILE A 136 1.95 16.49 18.08
N ARG A 137 2.51 16.66 19.27
CA ARG A 137 2.27 17.79 20.15
C ARG A 137 3.15 18.98 19.75
N CYS A 138 2.53 20.13 19.52
CA CYS A 138 3.21 21.38 19.27
C CYS A 138 3.92 21.85 20.55
N ALA A 139 5.20 22.25 20.42
CA ALA A 139 5.98 22.77 21.55
C ALA A 139 5.53 24.17 22.01
N LEU A 140 4.82 24.92 21.16
CA LEU A 140 4.44 26.31 21.43
C LEU A 140 3.05 26.45 22.08
N CYS A 141 2.07 25.67 21.62
CA CYS A 141 0.68 25.82 22.05
C CYS A 141 0.07 24.55 22.65
N ASP A 142 0.85 23.48 22.80
CA ASP A 142 0.40 22.12 23.22
C ASP A 142 -0.69 21.51 22.32
N GLY A 143 -1.04 22.18 21.22
CA GLY A 143 -1.99 21.70 20.21
C GLY A 143 -1.50 20.41 19.56
N LYS A 144 -2.42 19.49 19.28
CA LYS A 144 -2.14 18.21 18.63
C LYS A 144 -2.39 18.32 17.14
N THR A 145 -1.40 18.02 16.33
CA THR A 145 -1.50 17.97 14.87
C THR A 145 -1.28 16.54 14.40
N VAL A 146 -2.13 16.10 13.48
CA VAL A 146 -2.09 14.75 12.91
C VAL A 146 -1.30 14.78 11.61
N VAL A 147 -0.16 14.10 11.58
CA VAL A 147 0.77 14.07 10.46
C VAL A 147 0.75 12.69 9.80
N PRO A 148 0.39 12.59 8.50
CA PRO A 148 0.48 11.33 7.76
C PRO A 148 1.92 11.00 7.35
N THR A 149 2.29 9.70 7.41
CA THR A 149 3.63 9.22 7.05
C THR A 149 3.88 8.98 5.55
N GLY A 150 2.87 9.22 4.71
CA GLY A 150 2.91 8.93 3.28
C GLY A 150 1.64 9.34 2.55
N LYS A 151 1.65 9.18 1.22
CA LYS A 151 0.56 9.58 0.34
C LYS A 151 -0.63 8.63 0.44
N ARG A 152 -1.79 9.15 0.02
CA ARG A 152 -3.04 8.41 0.01
C ARG A 152 -3.85 8.69 -1.24
N HIS A 153 -4.41 7.64 -1.83
CA HIS A 153 -5.34 7.72 -2.96
C HIS A 153 -6.74 7.29 -2.53
N SER A 154 -7.72 7.59 -3.38
CA SER A 154 -9.09 7.09 -3.22
C SER A 154 -9.26 5.87 -4.13
N GLY A 155 -9.50 4.69 -3.55
CA GLY A 155 -9.69 3.47 -4.35
C GLY A 155 -11.05 3.42 -5.08
N PRO A 156 -11.18 2.59 -6.15
CA PRO A 156 -12.40 2.41 -6.95
C PRO A 156 -13.62 2.12 -6.07
N ASN A 157 -13.46 1.21 -5.11
CA ASN A 157 -14.52 0.71 -4.24
C ASN A 157 -14.61 1.41 -2.87
N GLU A 158 -13.91 2.53 -2.69
CA GLU A 158 -13.93 3.26 -1.42
C GLU A 158 -15.06 4.30 -1.39
N ARG A 159 -15.82 4.29 -0.28
CA ARG A 159 -16.85 5.30 0.00
C ARG A 159 -16.17 6.68 0.05
N GLN A 160 -16.90 7.71 -0.37
CA GLN A 160 -16.41 9.08 -0.41
C GLN A 160 -15.78 9.47 0.95
N GLY A 161 -14.46 9.69 0.98
CA GLY A 161 -13.71 10.03 2.19
C GLY A 161 -12.81 8.91 2.75
N GLN A 162 -13.00 7.65 2.37
CA GLN A 162 -12.02 6.59 2.67
C GLN A 162 -10.86 6.70 1.68
N ARG A 163 -9.66 6.92 2.23
CA ARG A 163 -8.42 6.98 1.45
C ARG A 163 -7.52 5.82 1.85
N THR A 164 -6.96 5.16 0.84
CA THR A 164 -5.98 4.08 0.98
C THR A 164 -4.58 4.64 0.99
N TRP A 165 -3.70 4.03 1.78
CA TRP A 165 -2.27 4.35 1.78
C TRP A 165 -1.57 3.76 0.56
N ASP A 166 -0.85 4.59 -0.18
CA ASP A 166 -0.16 4.19 -1.42
C ASP A 166 0.83 3.06 -1.16
N VAL A 167 1.52 3.09 -0.01
CA VAL A 167 2.45 2.04 0.43
C VAL A 167 1.80 0.66 0.55
N ASN A 168 0.53 0.59 0.96
CA ASN A 168 -0.19 -0.70 1.07
C ASN A 168 -0.55 -1.26 -0.31
N THR A 169 -0.88 -0.37 -1.25
CA THR A 169 -1.12 -0.76 -2.65
C THR A 169 0.19 -1.20 -3.29
N LYS A 170 1.29 -0.45 -3.11
CA LYS A 170 2.61 -0.88 -3.60
C LYS A 170 3.07 -2.22 -3.01
N LEU A 171 2.79 -2.47 -1.74
CA LEU A 171 3.06 -3.76 -1.10
C LEU A 171 2.32 -4.91 -1.80
N ALA A 172 1.03 -4.73 -2.08
CA ALA A 172 0.24 -5.74 -2.77
C ALA A 172 0.67 -5.93 -4.24
N LEU A 173 1.13 -4.87 -4.92
CA LEU A 173 1.75 -4.99 -6.24
C LEU A 173 3.04 -5.81 -6.17
N GLY A 174 3.93 -5.51 -5.21
CA GLY A 174 5.17 -6.27 -5.01
C GLY A 174 4.89 -7.73 -4.66
N MET A 175 3.87 -7.99 -3.85
CA MET A 175 3.41 -9.33 -3.51
C MET A 175 2.99 -10.13 -4.76
N LEU A 176 2.20 -9.52 -5.65
CA LEU A 176 1.77 -10.13 -6.92
C LEU A 176 2.95 -10.30 -7.90
N HIS A 177 3.79 -9.29 -8.03
CA HIS A 177 4.92 -9.31 -8.96
C HIS A 177 5.99 -10.34 -8.57
N SER A 178 6.25 -10.52 -7.28
CA SER A 178 7.23 -11.49 -6.77
C SER A 178 6.64 -12.88 -6.48
N GLY A 179 5.34 -13.11 -6.71
CA GLY A 179 4.68 -14.38 -6.40
C GLY A 179 4.70 -14.75 -4.91
N ILE A 180 4.80 -13.76 -4.02
CA ILE A 180 4.92 -13.99 -2.57
C ILE A 180 3.52 -14.09 -1.96
N GLY A 181 3.24 -15.13 -1.19
CA GLY A 181 2.01 -15.23 -0.41
C GLY A 181 2.03 -14.38 0.86
N GLU A 182 0.86 -14.02 1.36
CA GLU A 182 0.67 -13.21 2.59
C GLU A 182 1.48 -13.72 3.80
N ARG A 183 1.55 -15.03 4.01
CA ARG A 183 2.33 -15.64 5.11
C ARG A 183 3.83 -15.33 5.00
N LYS A 184 4.40 -15.53 3.81
CA LYS A 184 5.81 -15.23 3.52
C LYS A 184 6.10 -13.74 3.72
N LEU A 185 5.17 -12.88 3.29
CA LEU A 185 5.28 -11.43 3.46
C LEU A 185 5.24 -11.01 4.93
N SER A 186 4.31 -11.57 5.72
CA SER A 186 4.21 -11.30 7.16
C SER A 186 5.49 -11.71 7.90
N ASN A 187 6.05 -12.87 7.55
CA ASN A 187 7.33 -13.34 8.11
C ASN A 187 8.46 -12.39 7.74
N LEU A 188 8.56 -11.98 6.47
CA LEU A 188 9.57 -11.01 6.01
C LEU A 188 9.50 -9.69 6.79
N LEU A 189 8.30 -9.11 6.92
CA LEU A 189 8.10 -7.87 7.68
C LEU A 189 8.46 -8.03 9.15
N SER A 190 8.08 -9.17 9.75
CA SER A 190 8.39 -9.48 11.15
C SER A 190 9.90 -9.60 11.38
N THR A 191 10.64 -10.28 10.50
CA THR A 191 12.10 -10.39 10.55
C THR A 191 12.77 -9.01 10.44
N LEU A 192 12.21 -8.10 9.65
CA LEU A 192 12.69 -6.72 9.53
C LEU A 192 12.27 -5.82 10.69
N SER A 193 11.57 -6.35 11.70
CA SER A 193 10.97 -5.58 12.80
C SER A 193 10.00 -4.50 12.33
N ILE A 194 9.30 -4.75 11.21
CA ILE A 194 8.26 -3.89 10.65
C ILE A 194 6.91 -4.53 11.00
N PRO A 195 5.96 -3.79 11.59
CA PRO A 195 4.64 -4.35 11.90
C PRO A 195 3.92 -4.86 10.64
N PRO A 196 3.39 -6.10 10.66
CA PRO A 196 2.74 -6.68 9.49
C PRO A 196 1.39 -6.02 9.20
N CYS A 197 0.97 -6.12 7.94
CA CYS A 197 -0.37 -5.71 7.51
C CYS A 197 -1.41 -6.79 7.84
N SER A 198 -2.64 -6.38 8.15
CA SER A 198 -3.73 -7.34 8.32
C SER A 198 -4.08 -8.04 7.00
N LYS A 199 -4.43 -9.32 7.10
CA LYS A 199 -4.83 -10.18 5.97
C LYS A 199 -5.95 -9.55 5.13
N THR A 200 -6.94 -8.98 5.81
CA THR A 200 -8.09 -8.32 5.19
C THR A 200 -7.69 -7.09 4.38
N THR A 201 -6.77 -6.27 4.90
CA THR A 201 -6.24 -5.11 4.17
C THR A 201 -5.46 -5.56 2.95
N LEU A 202 -4.57 -6.55 3.10
CA LEU A 202 -3.76 -7.09 2.00
C LEU A 202 -4.62 -7.66 0.89
N LYS A 203 -5.57 -8.55 1.21
CA LYS A 203 -6.49 -9.15 0.23
C LYS A 203 -7.33 -8.12 -0.50
N LYS A 204 -7.76 -7.05 0.18
CA LYS A 204 -8.48 -5.94 -0.45
C LYS A 204 -7.60 -5.22 -1.49
N ARG A 205 -6.32 -5.00 -1.17
CA ARG A 205 -5.38 -4.33 -2.09
C ARG A 205 -4.93 -5.21 -3.25
N GLU A 206 -4.74 -6.51 -2.99
CA GLU A 206 -4.45 -7.51 -4.01
C GLU A 206 -5.53 -7.52 -5.10
N ARG A 207 -6.80 -7.50 -4.73
CA ARG A 207 -7.93 -7.46 -5.68
C ARG A 207 -7.98 -6.16 -6.49
N GLU A 208 -7.80 -5.01 -5.84
CA GLU A 208 -7.78 -3.70 -6.52
C GLU A 208 -6.67 -3.64 -7.59
N ILE A 209 -5.50 -4.17 -7.27
CA ILE A 209 -4.36 -4.18 -8.20
C ILE A 209 -4.53 -5.25 -9.27
N GLY A 210 -5.11 -6.40 -8.92
CA GLY A 210 -5.42 -7.46 -9.87
C GLY A 210 -6.29 -6.95 -11.03
N GLU A 211 -7.34 -6.19 -10.74
CA GLU A 211 -8.19 -5.54 -11.76
C GLU A 211 -7.36 -4.59 -12.65
N ALA A 212 -6.51 -3.76 -12.05
CA ALA A 212 -5.67 -2.82 -12.79
C ALA A 212 -4.60 -3.51 -13.65
N LEU A 213 -4.01 -4.60 -13.17
CA LEU A 213 -3.04 -5.41 -13.89
C LEU A 213 -3.68 -6.16 -15.06
N GLU A 214 -4.89 -6.68 -14.88
CA GLU A 214 -5.65 -7.33 -15.97
C GLU A 214 -5.90 -6.34 -17.12
N ASP A 215 -6.32 -5.11 -16.80
CA ASP A 215 -6.50 -4.06 -17.80
C ASP A 215 -5.20 -3.74 -18.55
N ILE A 216 -4.07 -3.65 -17.83
CA ILE A 216 -2.75 -3.38 -18.44
C ILE A 216 -2.34 -4.53 -19.35
N ALA A 217 -2.50 -5.78 -18.90
CA ALA A 217 -2.20 -6.97 -19.71
C ALA A 217 -3.06 -7.00 -20.98
N ARG A 218 -4.35 -6.67 -20.87
CA ARG A 218 -5.29 -6.61 -22.00
C ARG A 218 -4.87 -5.57 -23.04
N SER A 219 -4.49 -4.36 -22.58
CA SER A 219 -3.94 -3.31 -23.45
C SER A 219 -2.66 -3.77 -24.14
N SER A 220 -1.73 -4.34 -23.37
CA SER A 220 -0.44 -4.79 -23.88
C SER A 220 -0.59 -5.87 -24.96
N CYS A 221 -1.46 -6.87 -24.74
CA CYS A 221 -1.76 -7.90 -25.74
C CYS A 221 -2.42 -7.32 -27.00
N ALA A 222 -3.32 -6.34 -26.86
CA ALA A 222 -3.94 -5.69 -28.00
C ALA A 222 -2.90 -4.90 -28.84
N ASP A 223 -2.01 -4.16 -28.17
CA ASP A 223 -0.95 -3.39 -28.83
C ASP A 223 0.08 -4.31 -29.52
N ALA A 224 0.39 -5.45 -28.92
CA ALA A 224 1.26 -6.47 -29.52
C ALA A 224 0.62 -7.07 -30.79
N ALA A 225 -0.67 -7.43 -30.73
CA ALA A 225 -1.40 -7.98 -31.87
C ALA A 225 -1.50 -7.00 -33.05
N VAL A 226 -1.56 -5.68 -32.79
CA VAL A 226 -1.51 -4.66 -33.85
C VAL A 226 -0.11 -4.60 -34.47
N ARG A 227 0.95 -4.59 -33.64
CA ARG A 227 2.34 -4.58 -34.12
C ARG A 227 2.67 -5.80 -34.98
N GLU A 228 2.23 -6.99 -34.59
CA GLU A 228 2.43 -8.22 -35.37
C GLU A 228 1.79 -8.13 -36.77
N LYS A 229 0.60 -7.51 -36.88
CA LYS A 229 -0.10 -7.30 -38.17
C LYS A 229 0.60 -6.29 -39.07
N ASP A 230 1.28 -5.29 -38.50
CA ASP A 230 1.98 -4.28 -39.28
C ASP A 230 3.34 -4.76 -39.76
N LEU A 231 3.98 -5.69 -39.04
CA LEU A 231 5.25 -6.34 -39.45
C LEU A 231 5.06 -7.43 -40.52
N THR A 232 3.84 -7.89 -40.75
CA THR A 232 3.52 -8.93 -41.75
C THR A 232 3.08 -8.39 -43.11
N LYS A 233 3.13 -7.06 -43.31
CA LYS A 233 2.89 -6.39 -44.60
C LYS A 233 4.22 -6.09 -45.29
#